data_AF-A0A8S0FXR6-F1
#
_entry.id   AF-A0A8S0FXR6-F1
#
_cell.length_a   1.000
_cell.length_b   1.000
_cell.length_c   1.000
_cell.angle_alpha   90.00
_cell.angle_beta   90.00
_cell.angle_gamma   90.00
#
_symmetry.space_group_name_H-M   'P 1'
#
loop_
_entity.id
_entity.type
_entity.pdbx_description
1 polymer ?
#
loop_
_entity_poly.entity_id
_entity_poly.type
_entity_poly.pdbx_seq_one_letter_code
_entity_poly.pdbx_strand_id
1 'polypeptide(L)'
;MGEVLAVDLLNLNADDRHFINTLLGEGEVSVRIQQADGSESEIQEAIFCGLWRVRRRHGEQLLEDKLEAGCAPLALWQAATQNVLPTDSLLPPPIDGLMNGLPLAHELLAHVRNPDAQPHSINLTQLPISEADRLFLSRLCGPGNIQIRTIGYGESYINATGLRHVWHLRCTDTLKGPLLESYEICPIPEVVLAAPEDLVDSAQRLSEVCQWLAEGAPT
;
A
#
# COMPACT_ATOMS: atom_id res chain seq x y z
N MET A 1 0.53 0.40 -16.42
CA MET A 1 1.56 -0.08 -15.47
C MET A 1 2.62 1.00 -15.44
N GLY A 2 2.96 1.51 -14.25
CA GLY A 2 4.10 2.42 -14.13
C GLY A 2 5.38 1.71 -14.55
N GLU A 3 6.27 2.40 -15.26
CA GLU A 3 7.60 1.87 -15.53
C GLU A 3 8.35 1.72 -14.20
N VAL A 4 8.84 0.52 -13.92
CA VAL A 4 9.62 0.21 -12.72
C VAL A 4 10.97 -0.32 -13.17
N LEU A 5 12.04 0.30 -12.70
CA LEU A 5 13.42 -0.18 -12.89
C LEU A 5 13.80 -1.03 -11.68
N ALA A 6 14.39 -2.21 -11.89
CA ALA A 6 14.71 -3.13 -10.82
C ALA A 6 16.18 -3.58 -10.85
N VAL A 7 16.79 -3.69 -9.66
CA VAL A 7 18.14 -4.26 -9.45
C VAL A 7 18.04 -5.37 -8.41
N ASP A 8 18.59 -6.54 -8.73
CA ASP A 8 18.61 -7.69 -7.84
C ASP A 8 19.74 -7.60 -6.82
N LEU A 9 19.42 -7.79 -5.54
CA LEU A 9 20.35 -7.80 -4.41
C LEU A 9 20.59 -9.22 -3.84
N LEU A 10 19.92 -10.26 -4.36
CA LEU A 10 20.04 -11.63 -3.86
C LEU A 10 21.45 -12.20 -3.92
N ASN A 11 22.31 -11.69 -4.81
CA ASN A 11 23.68 -12.18 -4.96
C ASN A 11 24.68 -11.42 -4.08
N LEU A 12 24.27 -10.35 -3.40
CA LEU A 12 25.13 -9.61 -2.47
C LEU A 12 25.33 -10.39 -1.17
N ASN A 13 26.47 -10.22 -0.51
CA ASN A 13 26.70 -10.79 0.81
C ASN A 13 25.89 -10.04 1.89
N ALA A 14 25.89 -10.53 3.12
CA ALA A 14 25.10 -9.95 4.21
C ALA A 14 25.55 -8.53 4.57
N ASP A 15 26.86 -8.26 4.54
CA ASP A 15 27.43 -6.96 4.89
C ASP A 15 27.05 -5.89 3.85
N ASP A 16 27.14 -6.22 2.56
CA ASP A 16 26.73 -5.33 1.46
C ASP A 16 25.23 -5.02 1.53
N ARG A 17 24.38 -6.02 1.81
CA ARG A 17 22.94 -5.81 1.97
C ARG A 17 22.60 -4.94 3.17
N HIS A 18 23.35 -5.09 4.26
CA HIS A 18 23.20 -4.29 5.47
C HIS A 18 23.65 -2.84 5.23
N PHE A 19 24.76 -2.65 4.52
CA PHE A 19 25.23 -1.34 4.09
C PHE A 19 24.18 -0.64 3.23
N ILE A 20 23.63 -1.32 2.21
CA ILE A 20 22.56 -0.77 1.37
C ILE A 20 21.33 -0.40 2.21
N ASN A 21 20.88 -1.26 3.13
CA ASN A 21 19.76 -0.91 4.03
C ASN A 21 20.04 0.35 4.84
N THR A 22 21.24 0.45 5.40
CA THR A 22 21.64 1.59 6.22
C THR A 22 21.70 2.87 5.39
N LEU A 23 22.23 2.78 4.17
CA LEU A 23 22.33 3.91 3.24
C LEU A 23 20.96 4.42 2.79
N LEU A 24 20.05 3.50 2.46
CA LEU A 24 18.71 3.83 1.97
C LEU A 24 17.79 4.32 3.07
N GLY A 25 18.00 3.88 4.32
CA GLY A 25 17.11 4.15 5.44
C GLY A 25 15.68 3.66 5.20
N GLU A 26 14.76 4.09 6.07
CA GLU A 26 13.33 3.78 5.98
C GLU A 26 12.56 5.09 5.76
N GLY A 27 11.86 5.17 4.64
CA GLY A 27 10.92 6.23 4.31
C GLY A 27 9.56 6.04 4.99
N GLU A 28 8.58 6.75 4.47
CA GLU A 28 7.27 6.88 5.12
C GLU A 28 6.35 5.70 4.85
N VAL A 29 6.53 5.00 3.72
CA VAL A 29 5.62 3.94 3.26
C VAL A 29 6.23 2.55 3.43
N SER A 30 5.45 1.65 4.03
CA SER A 30 5.77 0.22 4.15
C SER A 30 4.57 -0.63 3.73
N VAL A 31 4.81 -1.77 3.11
CA VAL A 31 3.78 -2.67 2.59
C VAL A 31 4.09 -4.11 2.95
N ARG A 32 3.06 -4.84 3.34
CA ARG A 32 3.08 -6.31 3.44
C ARG A 32 2.03 -6.90 2.52
N ILE A 33 2.42 -7.91 1.76
CA ILE A 33 1.54 -8.63 0.83
C ILE A 33 1.61 -10.12 1.13
N GLN A 34 0.49 -10.71 1.54
CA GLN A 34 0.37 -12.17 1.67
C GLN A 34 0.13 -12.79 0.28
N GLN A 35 0.98 -13.74 -0.09
CA GLN A 35 0.87 -14.45 -1.36
C GLN A 35 0.07 -15.75 -1.18
N ALA A 36 -0.56 -16.21 -2.27
CA ALA A 36 -1.35 -17.46 -2.24
C ALA A 36 -0.51 -18.72 -1.98
N ASP A 37 0.80 -18.68 -2.26
CA ASP A 37 1.74 -19.77 -2.02
C ASP A 37 2.28 -19.82 -0.57
N GLY A 38 1.77 -18.94 0.31
CA GLY A 38 2.19 -18.82 1.70
C GLY A 38 3.44 -17.96 1.91
N SER A 39 4.02 -17.40 0.85
CA SER A 39 5.09 -16.40 0.98
C SER A 39 4.54 -15.01 1.34
N GLU A 40 5.38 -14.16 1.93
CA GLU A 40 5.09 -12.78 2.26
C GLU A 40 6.06 -11.86 1.52
N SER A 41 5.53 -10.82 0.87
CA SER A 41 6.34 -9.72 0.38
C SER A 41 6.36 -8.59 1.41
N GLU A 42 7.55 -8.23 1.87
CA GLU A 42 7.84 -7.03 2.64
C GLU A 42 8.42 -5.98 1.72
N ILE A 43 7.78 -4.83 1.64
CA ILE A 43 8.23 -3.72 0.81
C ILE A 43 8.38 -2.48 1.67
N GLN A 44 9.50 -1.78 1.52
CA GLN A 44 9.83 -0.59 2.28
C GLN A 44 10.31 0.49 1.33
N GLU A 45 9.68 1.66 1.37
CA GLU A 45 10.22 2.84 0.71
C GLU A 45 11.49 3.30 1.44
N ALA A 46 12.50 3.73 0.70
CA ALA A 46 13.69 4.37 1.24
C ALA A 46 13.40 5.83 1.64
N ILE A 47 14.35 6.51 2.27
CA ILE A 47 14.27 7.96 2.47
C ILE A 47 14.26 8.73 1.13
N PHE A 48 14.62 8.06 0.04
CA PHE A 48 14.51 8.50 -1.34
C PHE A 48 13.16 8.06 -1.89
N CYS A 49 12.20 8.98 -1.94
CA CYS A 49 10.84 8.71 -2.40
C CYS A 49 10.84 8.01 -3.77
N GLY A 50 10.03 6.98 -3.88
CA GLY A 50 9.92 6.12 -5.06
C GLY A 50 11.10 5.18 -5.31
N LEU A 51 12.03 5.06 -4.36
CA LEU A 51 12.98 3.95 -4.30
C LEU A 51 12.51 2.96 -3.24
N TRP A 52 12.31 1.72 -3.65
CA TRP A 52 11.65 0.69 -2.85
C TRP A 52 12.56 -0.52 -2.69
N ARG A 53 12.68 -1.03 -1.47
CA ARG A 53 13.25 -2.36 -1.24
C ARG A 53 12.13 -3.39 -1.18
N VAL A 54 12.15 -4.34 -2.11
CA VAL A 54 11.16 -5.42 -2.23
C VAL A 54 11.82 -6.73 -1.80
N ARG A 55 11.32 -7.35 -0.74
CA ARG A 55 11.78 -8.66 -0.27
C ARG A 55 10.61 -9.62 -0.25
N ARG A 56 10.79 -10.84 -0.79
CA ARG A 56 9.80 -11.91 -0.64
C ARG A 56 10.39 -13.06 0.15
N ARG A 57 9.68 -13.53 1.18
CA ARG A 57 10.10 -14.64 2.03
C ARG A 57 9.05 -15.73 2.10
N HIS A 58 9.48 -16.97 2.18
CA HIS A 58 8.64 -18.09 2.57
C HIS A 58 9.24 -18.71 3.83
N GLY A 59 8.63 -18.41 4.99
CA GLY A 59 9.26 -18.68 6.28
C GLY A 59 10.58 -17.93 6.43
N GLU A 60 11.65 -18.63 6.79
CA GLU A 60 12.99 -18.03 6.90
C GLU A 60 13.72 -17.88 5.55
N GLN A 61 13.20 -18.52 4.49
CA GLN A 61 13.84 -18.50 3.18
C GLN A 61 13.54 -17.19 2.45
N LEU A 62 14.59 -16.43 2.13
CA LEU A 62 14.50 -15.27 1.24
C LEU A 62 14.46 -15.73 -0.22
N LEU A 63 13.33 -15.47 -0.88
CA LEU A 63 13.07 -15.82 -2.28
C LEU A 63 13.43 -14.68 -3.24
N GLU A 64 13.21 -13.44 -2.83
CA GLU A 64 13.49 -12.24 -3.62
C GLU A 64 14.05 -11.12 -2.72
N ASP A 65 15.00 -10.34 -3.23
CA ASP A 65 15.54 -9.13 -2.59
C ASP A 65 15.97 -8.17 -3.70
N LYS A 66 15.19 -7.11 -3.93
CA LYS A 66 15.38 -6.19 -5.05
C LYS A 66 15.25 -4.75 -4.60
N LEU A 67 15.92 -3.85 -5.31
CA LEU A 67 15.59 -2.43 -5.32
C LEU A 67 14.77 -2.12 -6.56
N GLU A 68 13.69 -1.39 -6.38
CA GLU A 68 12.80 -0.94 -7.45
C GLU A 68 12.68 0.57 -7.41
N ALA A 69 12.80 1.23 -8.57
CA ALA A 69 12.58 2.66 -8.72
C ALA A 69 11.30 2.92 -9.55
N GLY A 70 10.40 3.73 -9.01
CA GLY A 70 9.11 4.09 -9.62
C GLY A 70 8.12 4.63 -8.58
N CYS A 71 6.95 5.09 -9.03
CA CYS A 71 5.93 5.66 -8.13
C CYS A 71 5.39 4.65 -7.09
N ALA A 72 5.43 3.36 -7.41
CA ALA A 72 5.15 2.25 -6.51
C ALA A 72 5.79 0.97 -7.06
N PRO A 73 6.12 -0.02 -6.21
CA PRO A 73 6.78 -1.25 -6.61
C PRO A 73 5.86 -2.13 -7.47
N LEU A 74 6.43 -2.88 -8.40
CA LEU A 74 5.67 -3.72 -9.35
C LEU A 74 4.83 -4.77 -8.62
N ALA A 75 5.36 -5.34 -7.55
CA ALA A 75 4.66 -6.33 -6.73
C ALA A 75 3.36 -5.77 -6.13
N LEU A 76 3.33 -4.48 -5.74
CA LEU A 76 2.13 -3.83 -5.25
C LEU A 76 1.11 -3.61 -6.36
N TRP A 77 1.53 -3.12 -7.54
CA TRP A 77 0.66 -3.00 -8.70
C TRP A 77 0.01 -4.32 -9.09
N GLN A 78 0.79 -5.40 -9.11
CA GLN A 78 0.29 -6.73 -9.43
C GLN A 78 -0.71 -7.22 -8.39
N ALA A 79 -0.38 -7.14 -7.11
CA ALA A 79 -1.26 -7.57 -6.04
C ALA A 79 -2.57 -6.75 -5.98
N ALA A 80 -2.51 -5.44 -6.16
CA ALA A 80 -3.68 -4.56 -6.14
C ALA A 80 -4.69 -4.85 -7.26
N THR A 81 -4.23 -5.44 -8.37
CA THR A 81 -5.11 -5.86 -9.48
C THR A 81 -5.75 -7.24 -9.29
N GLN A 82 -5.34 -8.00 -8.28
CA GLN A 82 -5.90 -9.32 -8.00
C GLN A 82 -7.19 -9.18 -7.19
N ASN A 83 -8.27 -9.76 -7.69
CA ASN A 83 -9.54 -9.80 -6.97
C ASN A 83 -9.57 -11.03 -6.06
N VAL A 84 -9.83 -10.85 -4.78
CA VAL A 84 -10.09 -11.97 -3.85
C VAL A 84 -11.58 -12.32 -3.82
N LEU A 85 -12.45 -11.33 -4.07
CA LEU A 85 -13.89 -11.49 -4.21
C LEU A 85 -14.38 -11.13 -5.62
N PRO A 86 -15.50 -11.74 -6.09
CA PRO A 86 -16.09 -11.41 -7.39
C PRO A 86 -16.55 -9.95 -7.46
N THR A 87 -16.42 -9.34 -8.64
CA THR A 87 -16.87 -7.96 -8.90
C THR A 87 -18.39 -7.80 -8.81
N ASP A 88 -19.14 -8.89 -9.03
CA ASP A 88 -20.59 -8.97 -8.90
C ASP A 88 -21.06 -9.45 -7.52
N SER A 89 -20.21 -9.34 -6.49
CA SER A 89 -20.53 -9.68 -5.10
C SER A 89 -21.90 -9.14 -4.70
N LEU A 90 -22.71 -10.02 -4.09
CA LEU A 90 -24.02 -9.68 -3.56
C LEU A 90 -23.87 -9.01 -2.20
N LEU A 91 -24.89 -8.24 -1.81
CA LEU A 91 -24.94 -7.69 -0.46
C LEU A 91 -25.03 -8.83 0.56
N PRO A 92 -24.28 -8.76 1.67
CA PRO A 92 -24.50 -9.67 2.78
C PRO A 92 -25.89 -9.43 3.39
N PRO A 93 -26.40 -10.37 4.22
CA PRO A 93 -27.63 -10.16 4.96
C PRO A 93 -27.56 -8.86 5.79
N PRO A 94 -28.63 -8.03 5.78
CA PRO A 94 -28.70 -6.85 6.63
C PRO A 94 -28.50 -7.20 8.11
N ILE A 95 -27.95 -6.24 8.85
CA ILE A 95 -27.75 -6.33 10.30
C ILE A 95 -28.79 -5.43 10.97
N ASP A 96 -29.31 -5.82 12.13
CA ASP A 96 -30.18 -4.93 12.90
C ASP A 96 -29.40 -3.68 13.35
N GLY A 97 -30.02 -2.51 13.23
CA GLY A 97 -29.40 -1.23 13.59
C GLY A 97 -28.58 -0.57 12.47
N LEU A 98 -28.72 -1.03 11.23
CA LEU A 98 -28.20 -0.30 10.07
C LEU A 98 -28.83 1.10 9.98
N MET A 99 -28.00 2.09 9.69
CA MET A 99 -28.42 3.47 9.39
C MET A 99 -28.11 3.79 7.94
N ASN A 100 -26.84 3.80 7.56
CA ASN A 100 -26.38 4.16 6.21
C ASN A 100 -25.59 3.04 5.51
N GLY A 101 -25.44 1.86 6.10
CA GLY A 101 -24.64 0.78 5.53
C GLY A 101 -25.15 0.28 4.17
N LEU A 102 -26.48 0.22 3.96
CA LEU A 102 -27.07 -0.20 2.69
C LEU A 102 -26.79 0.77 1.51
N PRO A 103 -27.04 2.09 1.62
CA PRO A 103 -26.69 3.00 0.53
C PRO A 103 -25.18 3.03 0.26
N LEU A 104 -24.34 3.03 1.30
CA LEU A 104 -22.88 3.01 1.14
C LEU A 104 -22.37 1.74 0.46
N ALA A 105 -22.98 0.59 0.78
CA ALA A 105 -22.67 -0.67 0.12
C ALA A 105 -23.02 -0.68 -1.37
N HIS A 106 -24.18 -0.09 -1.73
CA HIS A 106 -24.55 0.05 -3.14
C HIS A 106 -23.60 1.00 -3.88
N GLU A 107 -23.18 2.09 -3.24
CA GLU A 107 -22.20 3.02 -3.79
C GLU A 107 -20.87 2.31 -4.07
N LEU A 108 -20.31 1.58 -3.08
CA LEU A 108 -19.10 0.78 -3.25
C LEU A 108 -19.22 -0.20 -4.43
N LEU A 109 -20.30 -0.99 -4.47
CA LEU A 109 -20.49 -1.98 -5.53
C LEU A 109 -20.71 -1.34 -6.91
N ALA A 110 -21.35 -0.17 -6.98
CA ALA A 110 -21.52 0.56 -8.24
C ALA A 110 -20.17 0.97 -8.84
N HIS A 111 -19.24 1.46 -7.99
CA HIS A 111 -17.88 1.78 -8.43
C HIS A 111 -17.09 0.53 -8.79
N VAL A 112 -17.13 -0.52 -7.96
CA VAL A 112 -16.42 -1.79 -8.21
C VAL A 112 -16.85 -2.44 -9.53
N ARG A 113 -18.15 -2.37 -9.86
CA ARG A 113 -18.72 -2.94 -11.10
C ARG A 113 -18.46 -2.12 -12.35
N ASN A 114 -18.01 -0.87 -12.21
CA ASN A 114 -17.70 0.00 -13.34
C ASN A 114 -16.18 0.19 -13.46
N PRO A 115 -15.49 -0.55 -14.35
CA PRO A 115 -14.04 -0.44 -14.54
C PRO A 115 -13.55 0.95 -14.94
N ASP A 116 -14.42 1.77 -15.55
CA ASP A 116 -14.13 3.11 -16.03
C ASP A 116 -14.49 4.19 -15.00
N ALA A 117 -14.95 3.80 -13.80
CA ALA A 117 -15.23 4.73 -12.73
C ALA A 117 -13.96 5.49 -12.33
N GLN A 118 -14.09 6.81 -12.19
CA GLN A 118 -13.02 7.63 -11.64
C GLN A 118 -12.73 7.25 -10.18
N PRO A 119 -11.50 7.52 -9.69
CA PRO A 119 -11.18 7.36 -8.28
C PRO A 119 -12.22 8.01 -7.39
N HIS A 120 -12.65 7.29 -6.35
CA HIS A 120 -13.71 7.73 -5.46
C HIS A 120 -13.32 7.49 -4.00
N SER A 121 -13.83 8.32 -3.10
CA SER A 121 -13.58 8.19 -1.66
C SER A 121 -14.87 8.41 -0.89
N ILE A 122 -15.14 7.49 0.04
CA ILE A 122 -16.27 7.54 0.95
C ILE A 122 -15.71 7.79 2.36
N ASN A 123 -15.82 9.03 2.83
CA ASN A 123 -15.34 9.44 4.15
C ASN A 123 -16.33 9.03 5.25
N LEU A 124 -16.05 7.94 5.95
CA LEU A 124 -16.93 7.39 7.00
C LEU A 124 -16.97 8.27 8.26
N THR A 125 -15.90 9.01 8.55
CA THR A 125 -15.85 9.94 9.70
C THR A 125 -16.82 11.11 9.56
N GLN A 126 -17.12 11.53 8.33
CA GLN A 126 -18.05 12.63 8.03
C GLN A 126 -19.52 12.18 7.88
N LEU A 127 -19.79 10.88 8.03
CA LEU A 127 -21.12 10.31 7.85
C LEU A 127 -21.69 9.81 9.18
N PRO A 128 -23.01 9.89 9.39
CA PRO A 128 -23.65 9.23 10.52
C PRO A 128 -23.63 7.72 10.28
N ILE A 129 -22.66 7.03 10.86
CA ILE A 129 -22.43 5.60 10.66
C ILE A 129 -22.51 4.83 11.99
N SER A 130 -23.32 3.77 12.04
CA SER A 130 -23.44 2.90 13.22
C SER A 130 -22.37 1.79 13.25
N GLU A 131 -22.19 1.12 14.39
CA GLU A 131 -21.36 -0.10 14.43
C GLU A 131 -21.91 -1.20 13.51
N ALA A 132 -23.24 -1.31 13.39
CA ALA A 132 -23.87 -2.25 12.47
C ALA A 132 -23.52 -1.93 11.01
N ASP A 133 -23.47 -0.65 10.63
CA ASP A 133 -23.04 -0.22 9.29
C ASP A 133 -21.58 -0.61 9.04
N ARG A 134 -20.68 -0.35 10.00
CA ARG A 134 -19.25 -0.71 9.89
C ARG A 134 -19.06 -2.21 9.73
N LEU A 135 -19.76 -3.02 10.53
CA LEU A 135 -19.71 -4.48 10.44
C LEU A 135 -20.29 -4.99 9.12
N PHE A 136 -21.38 -4.39 8.65
CA PHE A 136 -21.99 -4.74 7.38
C PHE A 136 -21.08 -4.45 6.19
N LEU A 137 -20.47 -3.25 6.14
CA LEU A 137 -19.50 -2.88 5.11
C LEU A 137 -18.24 -3.75 5.18
N SER A 138 -17.74 -4.04 6.39
CA SER A 138 -16.60 -4.96 6.56
C SER A 138 -16.88 -6.36 6.03
N ARG A 139 -18.10 -6.89 6.26
CA ARG A 139 -18.52 -8.20 5.72
C ARG A 139 -18.66 -8.18 4.20
N LEU A 140 -19.17 -7.09 3.64
CA LEU A 140 -19.29 -6.91 2.19
C LEU A 140 -17.92 -6.89 1.53
N CYS A 141 -17.01 -6.07 2.05
CA CYS A 141 -15.70 -5.84 1.48
C CYS A 141 -14.77 -7.04 1.68
N GLY A 142 -14.89 -7.74 2.81
CA GLY A 142 -14.04 -8.87 3.16
C GLY A 142 -12.57 -8.48 3.35
N PRO A 143 -11.72 -9.42 3.82
CA PRO A 143 -10.29 -9.17 3.96
C PRO A 143 -9.59 -9.22 2.59
N GLY A 144 -8.67 -8.29 2.36
CA GLY A 144 -7.66 -8.40 1.31
C GLY A 144 -6.34 -8.94 1.85
N ASN A 145 -5.35 -9.04 0.97
CA ASN A 145 -4.04 -9.60 1.27
C ASN A 145 -2.91 -8.54 1.37
N ILE A 146 -3.24 -7.26 1.23
CA ILE A 146 -2.27 -6.15 1.25
C ILE A 146 -2.55 -5.28 2.48
N GLN A 147 -1.50 -5.02 3.25
CA GLN A 147 -1.49 -4.03 4.32
C GLN A 147 -0.41 -3.00 4.03
N ILE A 148 -0.79 -1.73 4.02
CA ILE A 148 0.11 -0.60 3.84
C ILE A 148 0.07 0.24 5.11
N ARG A 149 1.23 0.69 5.54
CA ARG A 149 1.39 1.63 6.65
C ARG A 149 2.16 2.84 6.15
N THR A 150 1.63 4.03 6.42
CA THR A 150 2.28 5.30 6.10
C THR A 150 2.53 6.10 7.38
N ILE A 151 3.68 6.77 7.45
CA ILE A 151 4.09 7.63 8.57
C ILE A 151 4.17 9.06 8.08
N GLY A 152 3.30 9.95 8.56
CA GLY A 152 3.38 11.39 8.29
C GLY A 152 3.04 12.19 9.54
N TYR A 153 2.10 13.15 9.43
CA TYR A 153 1.54 13.86 10.59
C TYR A 153 0.79 12.94 11.59
N GLY A 154 0.47 11.71 11.16
CA GLY A 154 -0.04 10.63 11.98
C GLY A 154 0.28 9.28 11.32
N GLU A 155 -0.01 8.20 12.04
CA GLU A 155 0.12 6.85 11.49
C GLU A 155 -1.17 6.46 10.77
N SER A 156 -1.06 6.08 9.51
CA SER A 156 -2.19 5.58 8.72
C SER A 156 -2.00 4.13 8.31
N TYR A 157 -3.09 3.37 8.41
CA TYR A 157 -3.17 1.99 7.95
C TYR A 157 -4.15 1.92 6.80
N ILE A 158 -3.69 1.37 5.68
CA ILE A 158 -4.46 1.25 4.45
C ILE A 158 -4.45 -0.23 4.09
N ASN A 159 -5.61 -0.88 4.21
CA ASN A 159 -5.72 -2.31 3.95
C ASN A 159 -6.52 -2.53 2.66
N ALA A 160 -6.01 -3.38 1.78
CA ALA A 160 -6.84 -3.88 0.70
C ALA A 160 -8.02 -4.68 1.28
N THR A 161 -9.17 -4.57 0.64
CA THR A 161 -10.30 -5.44 0.91
C THR A 161 -10.29 -6.61 -0.06
N GLY A 162 -11.26 -7.52 0.06
CA GLY A 162 -11.45 -8.58 -0.92
C GLY A 162 -11.98 -8.06 -2.27
N LEU A 163 -12.62 -6.89 -2.28
CA LEU A 163 -13.11 -6.25 -3.50
C LEU A 163 -11.99 -5.52 -4.25
N ARG A 164 -12.05 -5.60 -5.58
CA ARG A 164 -11.09 -4.96 -6.48
C ARG A 164 -10.98 -3.46 -6.19
N HIS A 165 -9.75 -2.98 -6.01
CA HIS A 165 -9.43 -1.54 -5.89
C HIS A 165 -10.12 -0.84 -4.71
N VAL A 166 -10.71 -1.58 -3.77
CA VAL A 166 -11.33 -0.99 -2.58
C VAL A 166 -10.38 -1.14 -1.41
N TRP A 167 -9.98 0.01 -0.85
CA TRP A 167 -9.04 0.14 0.25
C TRP A 167 -9.75 0.69 1.47
N HIS A 168 -9.52 0.11 2.65
CA HIS A 168 -9.97 0.67 3.92
C HIS A 168 -8.83 1.44 4.58
N LEU A 169 -8.92 2.77 4.54
CA LEU A 169 -7.95 3.69 5.14
C LEU A 169 -8.42 4.09 6.53
N ARG A 170 -7.50 4.02 7.49
CA ARG A 170 -7.65 4.51 8.86
C ARG A 170 -6.43 5.31 9.28
N CYS A 171 -6.60 6.60 9.53
CA CYS A 171 -5.59 7.47 10.10
C CYS A 171 -5.88 7.66 11.59
N THR A 172 -4.84 7.54 12.42
CA THR A 172 -4.94 7.73 13.86
C THR A 172 -4.01 8.84 14.34
N ASP A 173 -4.52 9.69 15.23
CA ASP A 173 -3.70 10.59 16.04
C ASP A 173 -3.29 9.83 17.29
N THR A 174 -1.98 9.78 17.55
CA THR A 174 -1.41 9.17 18.76
C THR A 174 -2.01 9.68 20.08
N LEU A 175 -2.62 10.88 20.09
CA LEU A 175 -3.21 11.50 21.27
C LEU A 175 -4.74 11.58 21.23
N LYS A 176 -5.36 11.61 20.04
CA LYS A 176 -6.80 11.93 19.87
C LYS A 176 -7.66 10.79 19.33
N GLY A 177 -7.07 9.64 18.98
CA GLY A 177 -7.80 8.49 18.43
C GLY A 177 -8.01 8.59 16.91
N PRO A 178 -9.06 7.99 16.34
CA PRO A 178 -9.25 7.94 14.88
C PRO A 178 -9.51 9.34 14.31
N LEU A 179 -8.64 9.79 13.41
CA LEU A 179 -8.76 11.08 12.72
C LEU A 179 -9.61 10.97 11.47
N LEU A 180 -9.37 9.92 10.69
CA LEU A 180 -10.01 9.70 9.41
C LEU A 180 -10.22 8.20 9.22
N GLU A 181 -11.40 7.86 8.74
CA GLU A 181 -11.69 6.54 8.23
C GLU A 181 -12.43 6.69 6.91
N SER A 182 -11.93 6.03 5.87
CA SER A 182 -12.52 6.08 4.53
C SER A 182 -12.42 4.74 3.82
N TYR A 183 -13.33 4.52 2.88
CA TYR A 183 -13.09 3.59 1.78
C TYR A 183 -12.63 4.39 0.56
N GLU A 184 -11.51 4.00 -0.02
CA GLU A 184 -11.01 4.57 -1.27
C GLU A 184 -11.12 3.54 -2.37
N ILE A 185 -11.71 3.93 -3.50
CA ILE A 185 -11.92 3.09 -4.68
C ILE A 185 -11.02 3.59 -5.78
N CYS A 186 -9.82 3.01 -5.88
CA CYS A 186 -8.76 3.40 -6.79
C CYS A 186 -7.73 2.26 -6.96
N PRO A 187 -6.95 2.23 -8.06
CA PRO A 187 -5.94 1.19 -8.26
C PRO A 187 -4.95 1.07 -7.10
N ILE A 188 -4.36 2.19 -6.68
CA ILE A 188 -3.53 2.34 -5.48
C ILE A 188 -3.86 3.72 -4.89
N PRO A 189 -4.02 3.86 -3.57
CA PRO A 189 -4.26 5.15 -2.92
C PRO A 189 -3.14 6.15 -3.20
N GLU A 190 -3.50 7.39 -3.49
CA GLU A 190 -2.56 8.44 -3.93
C GLU A 190 -1.46 8.69 -2.89
N VAL A 191 -1.80 8.62 -1.60
CA VAL A 191 -0.85 8.78 -0.46
C VAL A 191 0.27 7.73 -0.42
N VAL A 192 0.15 6.65 -1.18
CA VAL A 192 1.16 5.58 -1.29
C VAL A 192 2.10 5.82 -2.47
N LEU A 193 1.68 6.62 -3.44
CA LEU A 193 2.44 6.85 -4.66
C LEU A 193 3.45 7.97 -4.47
N ALA A 194 4.71 7.73 -4.81
CA ALA A 194 5.69 8.79 -4.90
C ALA A 194 5.33 9.74 -6.06
N ALA A 195 5.24 11.04 -5.75
CA ALA A 195 4.90 12.06 -6.74
C ALA A 195 6.05 12.25 -7.76
N PRO A 196 5.77 12.64 -9.01
CA PRO A 196 6.81 12.88 -10.01
C PRO A 196 7.91 13.84 -9.57
N GLU A 197 7.57 14.89 -8.83
CA GLU A 197 8.51 15.84 -8.25
C GLU A 197 9.43 15.19 -7.21
N ASP A 198 8.90 14.32 -6.35
CA ASP A 198 9.66 13.62 -5.31
C ASP A 198 10.62 12.59 -5.93
N LEU A 199 10.21 11.95 -7.03
CA LEU A 199 11.08 11.07 -7.82
C LEU A 199 12.29 11.82 -8.37
N VAL A 200 12.07 13.02 -8.91
CA VAL A 200 13.14 13.86 -9.47
C VAL A 200 14.08 14.34 -8.37
N ASP A 201 13.56 14.85 -7.25
CA ASP A 201 14.37 15.25 -6.09
C ASP A 201 15.19 14.09 -5.53
N SER A 202 14.54 12.93 -5.35
CA SER A 202 15.19 11.73 -4.84
C SER A 202 16.29 11.22 -5.75
N ALA A 203 16.09 11.26 -7.06
CA ALA A 203 17.13 10.91 -8.04
C ALA A 203 18.35 11.84 -7.94
N GLN A 204 18.14 13.15 -7.76
CA GLN A 204 19.23 14.11 -7.57
C GLN A 204 20.02 13.81 -6.29
N ARG A 205 19.34 13.70 -5.14
CA ARG A 205 19.99 13.42 -3.85
C ARG A 205 20.73 12.09 -3.86
N LEU A 206 20.17 11.05 -4.49
CA LEU A 206 20.82 9.76 -4.64
C LEU A 206 22.09 9.85 -5.50
N SER A 207 22.07 10.66 -6.57
CA SER A 207 23.26 10.91 -7.39
C SER A 207 24.38 11.58 -6.59
N GLU A 208 24.05 12.55 -5.73
CA GLU A 208 25.03 13.23 -4.86
C GLU A 208 25.67 12.24 -3.87
N VAL A 209 24.87 11.35 -3.28
CA VAL A 209 25.36 10.27 -2.40
C VAL A 209 26.29 9.31 -3.14
N CYS A 210 25.91 8.90 -4.36
CA CYS A 210 26.75 8.04 -5.20
C CYS A 210 28.09 8.70 -5.55
N GLN A 211 28.08 10.00 -5.87
CA GLN A 211 29.31 10.75 -6.14
C GLN A 211 30.22 10.80 -4.91
N TRP A 212 29.66 11.12 -3.73
CA TRP A 212 30.41 11.14 -2.48
C TRP A 212 31.05 9.78 -2.16
N LEU A 213 30.34 8.67 -2.40
CA LEU A 213 30.89 7.32 -2.22
C LEU A 213 32.04 7.03 -3.20
N ALA A 214 31.95 7.48 -4.44
CA ALA A 214 33.00 7.30 -5.45
C ALA A 214 34.27 8.10 -5.13
N GLU A 215 34.12 9.31 -4.57
CA GLU A 215 35.24 10.16 -4.17
C GLU A 215 35.90 9.70 -2.85
N GLY A 216 35.15 9.03 -1.97
CA GLY A 216 35.61 8.54 -0.67
C GLY A 216 36.29 7.16 -0.68
N ALA A 217 36.26 6.42 -1.79
CA ALA A 217 36.89 5.11 -1.89
C ALA A 217 38.43 5.25 -2.02
N PRO A 218 39.25 4.76 -1.08
CA PRO A 218 40.70 4.72 -1.27
C PRO A 218 41.03 3.83 -2.48
N THR A 219 41.91 4.33 -3.34
CA THR A 219 42.41 3.64 -4.55
C THR A 219 43.26 2.43 -4.20
#